data_AF-A0A918PMZ5-F1
#
_entry.id   AF-A0A918PMZ5-F1
#
_cell.length_a   1.000
_cell.length_b   1.000
_cell.length_c   1.000
_cell.angle_alpha   90.00
_cell.angle_beta   90.00
_cell.angle_gamma   90.00
#
_symmetry.space_group_name_H-M   'P 1'
#
loop_
_entity.id
_entity.type
_entity.pdbx_description
1 polymer ?
#
loop_
_entity_poly.entity_id
_entity_poly.type
_entity_poly.pdbx_seq_one_letter_code
_entity_poly.pdbx_strand_id
1 'polypeptide(L)'
;MQTCCGGAAHGPNADLMTIDNISSRHVILSGCSGGGKSTLLTDLAGRGFGTVSEPGRRIVAEELRGDGKALPWVNLGAFATRAIEVAAQDRNIAQEQGNWTFFDRGLVDAAVALQHATGRAASVTLASFPRYYRLVFLTPPWPEIYVRDRERQHDMSEAVAEYERLVIAYRELDYEPIILPKSSVAERSLFVLSHLI
;
A
#
# COMPACT_ATOMS: atom_id res chain seq x y z
N MET A 1 38.32 9.56 -60.05
CA MET A 1 38.05 8.14 -59.75
C MET A 1 38.65 7.83 -58.39
N GLN A 2 37.84 7.88 -57.33
CA GLN A 2 38.26 7.40 -56.01
C GLN A 2 37.02 6.98 -55.21
N THR A 3 36.89 5.65 -55.12
CA THR A 3 36.44 4.85 -53.98
C THR A 3 35.12 5.19 -53.27
N CYS A 4 34.20 4.23 -53.43
CA CYS A 4 32.99 3.97 -52.67
C CYS A 4 33.24 3.93 -51.16
N CYS A 5 32.49 4.70 -50.38
CA CYS A 5 32.28 4.44 -48.96
C CYS A 5 30.91 3.75 -48.81
N GLY A 6 30.95 2.46 -48.49
CA GLY A 6 29.79 1.65 -48.19
C GLY A 6 29.11 2.11 -46.91
N GLY A 7 27.79 2.19 -46.96
CA GLY A 7 26.95 2.41 -45.80
C GLY A 7 26.93 1.18 -44.88
N ALA A 8 26.98 1.44 -43.59
CA ALA A 8 26.52 0.51 -42.56
C ALA A 8 25.46 1.25 -41.75
N ALA A 9 24.20 1.06 -42.15
CA ALA A 9 23.04 1.42 -41.36
C ALA A 9 23.09 0.62 -40.05
N HIS A 10 23.45 1.29 -38.96
CA HIS A 10 23.26 0.74 -37.62
C HIS A 10 21.77 0.88 -37.29
N GLY A 11 21.06 -0.25 -37.40
CA GLY A 11 19.70 -0.40 -36.91
C GLY A 11 19.62 -0.11 -35.40
N PRO A 12 18.41 0.16 -34.88
CA PRO A 12 18.23 0.63 -33.52
C PRO A 12 18.76 -0.42 -32.53
N ASN A 13 19.57 0.04 -31.58
CA ASN A 13 20.11 -0.76 -30.51
C ASN A 13 18.96 -1.29 -29.65
N ALA A 14 18.69 -2.59 -29.74
CA ALA A 14 17.59 -3.30 -29.10
C ALA A 14 17.88 -3.61 -27.61
N ASP A 15 18.62 -2.73 -26.92
CA ASP A 15 19.06 -2.89 -25.53
C ASP A 15 18.31 -1.97 -24.54
N LEU A 16 17.13 -1.47 -24.91
CA LEU A 16 16.33 -0.56 -24.07
C LEU A 16 14.97 -1.13 -23.63
N MET A 17 14.74 -2.45 -23.77
CA MET A 17 13.50 -3.11 -23.33
C MET A 17 13.74 -4.43 -22.60
N THR A 18 14.66 -4.46 -21.63
CA THR A 18 14.69 -5.54 -20.63
C THR A 18 15.03 -5.03 -19.23
N ILE A 19 14.17 -4.16 -18.68
CA ILE A 19 13.94 -4.14 -17.23
C ILE A 19 12.44 -4.31 -17.02
N ASP A 20 11.87 -5.35 -17.64
CA ASP A 20 10.57 -5.83 -17.23
C ASP A 20 10.73 -6.60 -15.91
N ASN A 21 10.28 -5.91 -14.86
CA ASN A 21 9.34 -6.48 -13.91
C ASN A 21 9.87 -7.60 -12.99
N ILE A 22 10.75 -7.26 -12.03
CA ILE A 22 10.58 -7.87 -10.71
C ILE A 22 9.39 -7.18 -10.08
N SER A 23 8.19 -7.62 -10.45
CA SER A 23 6.97 -7.20 -9.78
C SER A 23 7.13 -7.60 -8.32
N SER A 24 7.21 -6.63 -7.42
CA SER A 24 7.31 -6.89 -5.99
C SER A 24 6.17 -7.82 -5.58
N ARG A 25 6.45 -8.91 -4.87
CA ARG A 25 5.42 -9.82 -4.33
C ARG A 25 4.75 -9.28 -3.06
N HIS A 26 4.88 -7.98 -2.82
CA HIS A 26 4.33 -7.29 -1.66
C HIS A 26 3.08 -6.54 -2.08
N VAL A 27 1.92 -7.02 -1.64
CA VAL A 27 0.61 -6.53 -2.05
C VAL A 27 0.04 -5.67 -0.92
N ILE A 28 -0.44 -4.48 -1.24
CA ILE A 28 -1.15 -3.65 -0.26
C ILE A 28 -2.64 -3.98 -0.28
N LEU A 29 -3.20 -4.24 0.91
CA LEU A 29 -4.64 -4.17 1.18
C LEU A 29 -4.90 -2.85 1.92
N SER A 30 -5.57 -1.91 1.27
CA SER A 30 -5.86 -0.57 1.80
C SER A 30 -7.38 -0.28 1.81
N GLY A 31 -7.77 0.94 2.12
CA GLY A 31 -9.15 1.39 2.27
C GLY A 31 -9.56 1.58 3.73
N CYS A 32 -10.87 1.73 3.96
CA CYS A 32 -11.41 2.25 5.21
C CYS A 32 -11.18 1.33 6.43
N SER A 33 -11.02 1.94 7.62
CA SER A 33 -11.14 1.20 8.89
C SER A 33 -12.49 0.47 8.97
N GLY A 34 -12.52 -0.77 9.46
CA GLY A 34 -13.75 -1.57 9.49
C GLY A 34 -14.15 -2.26 8.17
N GLY A 35 -13.42 -2.08 7.05
CA GLY A 35 -13.66 -2.77 5.78
C GLY A 35 -13.39 -4.29 5.76
N GLY A 36 -13.14 -4.90 6.93
CA GLY A 36 -12.85 -6.33 7.07
C GLY A 36 -11.47 -6.76 6.54
N LYS A 37 -10.51 -5.83 6.41
CA LYS A 37 -9.13 -6.11 5.96
C LYS A 37 -8.43 -7.13 6.86
N SER A 38 -8.51 -6.95 8.18
CA SER A 38 -7.82 -7.82 9.13
C SER A 38 -8.36 -9.26 9.06
N THR A 39 -9.67 -9.46 8.87
CA THR A 39 -10.25 -10.79 8.65
C THR A 39 -9.81 -11.41 7.32
N LEU A 40 -9.71 -10.60 6.27
CA LEU A 40 -9.17 -11.03 4.97
C LEU A 40 -7.70 -11.46 5.08
N LEU A 41 -6.88 -10.72 5.84
CA LEU A 41 -5.50 -11.10 6.12
C LEU A 41 -5.41 -12.40 6.90
N THR A 42 -6.25 -12.61 7.92
CA THR A 42 -6.28 -13.88 8.65
C THR A 42 -6.58 -15.06 7.71
N ASP A 43 -7.52 -14.93 6.78
CA ASP A 43 -7.82 -15.97 5.79
C ASP A 43 -6.65 -16.21 4.83
N LEU A 44 -6.00 -15.15 4.34
CA LEU A 44 -4.81 -15.25 3.48
C LEU A 44 -3.63 -15.92 4.22
N ALA A 45 -3.39 -15.58 5.48
CA ALA A 45 -2.39 -16.24 6.32
C ALA A 45 -2.70 -17.74 6.49
N GLY A 46 -3.97 -18.09 6.73
CA GLY A 46 -4.43 -19.48 6.81
C GLY A 46 -4.22 -20.29 5.51
N ARG A 47 -4.08 -19.61 4.37
CA ARG A 47 -3.74 -20.21 3.07
C ARG A 47 -2.23 -20.27 2.80
N GLY A 48 -1.39 -19.88 3.76
CA GLY A 48 0.08 -19.97 3.67
C GLY A 48 0.78 -18.73 3.12
N PHE A 49 0.07 -17.59 3.00
CA PHE A 49 0.67 -16.34 2.55
C PHE A 49 1.26 -15.53 3.70
N GLY A 50 2.29 -14.73 3.41
CA GLY A 50 2.82 -13.76 4.38
C GLY A 50 1.80 -12.65 4.64
N THR A 51 1.72 -12.18 5.87
CA THR A 51 0.87 -11.02 6.21
C THR A 51 1.55 -10.08 7.19
N VAL A 52 1.35 -8.78 6.99
CA VAL A 52 1.87 -7.72 7.87
C VAL A 52 0.70 -6.90 8.40
N SER A 53 0.63 -6.77 9.73
CA SER A 53 -0.39 -5.98 10.42
C SER A 53 -0.14 -4.48 10.32
N GLU A 54 -1.23 -3.70 10.39
CA GLU A 54 -1.24 -2.27 10.16
C GLU A 54 -0.23 -1.51 11.05
N PRO A 55 0.74 -0.77 10.46
CA PRO A 55 1.71 0.05 11.21
C PRO A 55 1.04 1.03 12.16
N GLY A 56 -0.01 1.71 11.69
CA GLY A 56 -0.72 2.73 12.46
C GLY A 56 -1.34 2.19 13.75
N ARG A 57 -1.87 0.96 13.76
CA ARG A 57 -2.44 0.35 14.98
C ARG A 57 -1.39 0.00 16.01
N ARG A 58 -0.26 -0.56 15.56
CA ARG A 58 0.87 -0.86 16.44
C ARG A 58 1.40 0.42 17.10
N ILE A 59 1.54 1.49 16.32
CA ILE A 59 1.96 2.80 16.83
C ILE A 59 0.95 3.37 17.83
N VAL A 60 -0.36 3.35 17.53
CA VAL A 60 -1.39 3.80 18.48
C VAL A 60 -1.31 3.00 19.79
N ALA A 61 -1.21 1.68 19.71
CA ALA A 61 -1.12 0.83 20.88
C ALA A 61 0.15 1.10 21.73
N GLU A 62 1.27 1.44 21.09
CA GLU A 62 2.51 1.82 21.76
C GLU A 62 2.40 3.22 22.41
N GLU A 63 1.88 4.19 21.68
CA GLU A 63 1.73 5.58 22.15
C GLU A 63 0.73 5.70 23.30
N LEU A 64 -0.35 4.92 23.29
CA LEU A 64 -1.31 4.85 24.41
C LEU A 64 -0.69 4.30 25.70
N ARG A 65 0.43 3.57 25.60
CA ARG A 65 1.21 3.09 26.76
C ARG A 65 2.32 4.07 27.17
N GLY A 66 2.57 5.12 26.40
CA GLY A 66 3.64 6.09 26.59
C GLY A 66 3.13 7.53 26.67
N ASP A 67 3.89 8.45 26.07
CA ASP A 67 3.62 9.90 26.14
C ASP A 67 2.47 10.38 25.24
N GLY A 68 1.99 9.55 24.30
CA GLY A 68 0.90 9.88 23.37
C GLY A 68 1.21 10.99 22.35
N LYS A 69 2.48 11.40 22.18
CA LYS A 69 2.88 12.52 21.32
C LYS A 69 2.70 12.24 19.83
N ALA A 70 2.78 10.97 19.42
CA ALA A 70 2.61 10.55 18.04
C ALA A 70 1.26 9.86 17.80
N LEU A 71 0.23 10.16 18.59
CA LEU A 71 -1.14 9.72 18.29
C LEU A 71 -1.68 10.50 17.08
N PRO A 72 -2.47 9.89 16.20
CA PRO A 72 -2.94 10.54 14.97
C PRO A 72 -3.84 11.76 15.23
N TRP A 73 -4.57 11.77 16.36
CA TRP A 73 -5.39 12.91 16.80
C TRP A 73 -4.61 13.97 17.59
N VAL A 74 -3.34 13.71 17.95
CA VAL A 74 -2.47 14.67 18.62
C VAL A 74 -1.55 15.35 17.60
N ASN A 75 -0.88 14.56 16.77
CA ASN A 75 0.01 15.05 15.72
C ASN A 75 0.07 14.06 14.55
N LEU A 76 -0.78 14.29 13.55
CA LEU A 76 -0.88 13.43 12.37
C LEU A 76 0.44 13.38 11.56
N GLY A 77 1.20 14.48 11.49
CA GLY A 77 2.48 14.51 10.77
C GLY A 77 3.55 13.65 11.45
N ALA A 78 3.63 13.69 12.77
CA ALA A 78 4.54 12.83 13.56
C ALA A 78 4.11 11.36 13.47
N PHE A 79 2.81 11.09 13.59
CA PHE A 79 2.26 9.74 13.41
C PHE A 79 2.57 9.17 12.02
N ALA A 80 2.35 9.95 10.96
CA ALA A 80 2.59 9.51 9.59
C ALA A 80 4.09 9.27 9.31
N THR A 81 4.98 10.12 9.84
CA THR A 81 6.43 9.92 9.76
C THR A 81 6.83 8.59 10.42
N ARG A 82 6.35 8.32 11.64
CA ARG A 82 6.62 7.05 12.32
C ARG A 82 6.02 5.85 11.58
N ALA A 83 4.82 6.01 11.00
CA ALA A 83 4.19 4.96 10.20
C ALA A 83 5.00 4.62 8.94
N ILE A 84 5.67 5.60 8.32
CA ILE A 84 6.61 5.36 7.22
C ILE A 84 7.80 4.51 7.70
N GLU A 85 8.40 4.86 8.84
CA GLU A 85 9.54 4.12 9.39
C GLU A 85 9.20 2.67 9.70
N VAL A 86 8.07 2.44 10.39
CA VAL A 86 7.58 1.09 10.72
C VAL A 86 7.27 0.31 9.45
N ALA A 87 6.55 0.90 8.48
CA ALA A 87 6.21 0.23 7.23
C ALA A 87 7.46 -0.10 6.37
N ALA A 88 8.50 0.73 6.43
CA ALA A 88 9.78 0.44 5.76
C ALA A 88 10.47 -0.78 6.39
N GLN A 89 10.49 -0.85 7.72
CA GLN A 89 11.07 -1.98 8.45
C GLN A 89 10.31 -3.28 8.17
N ASP A 90 8.98 -3.27 8.26
CA ASP A 90 8.18 -4.47 7.98
C ASP A 90 8.43 -4.98 6.56
N ARG A 91 8.58 -4.05 5.61
CA ARG A 91 8.81 -4.40 4.21
C ARG A 91 10.18 -5.01 3.99
N ASN A 92 11.23 -4.50 4.65
CA ASN A 92 12.56 -5.09 4.57
C ASN A 92 12.55 -6.53 5.12
N ILE A 93 11.88 -6.77 6.25
CA ILE A 93 11.72 -8.11 6.84
C ILE A 93 10.98 -9.06 5.87
N ALA A 94 9.92 -8.58 5.22
CA ALA A 94 9.17 -9.39 4.25
C ALA A 94 9.98 -9.72 2.98
N GLN A 95 10.89 -8.84 2.55
CA GLN A 95 11.72 -9.08 1.36
C GLN A 95 12.61 -10.32 1.53
N GLU A 96 13.06 -10.61 2.75
CA GLU A 96 13.88 -11.78 3.08
C GLU A 96 13.13 -13.12 2.87
N GLN A 97 11.81 -13.10 2.82
CA GLN A 97 10.97 -14.32 2.75
C GLN A 97 10.68 -14.77 1.31
N GLY A 98 10.79 -13.89 0.31
CA GLY A 98 10.62 -14.22 -1.12
C GLY A 98 9.21 -14.65 -1.58
N ASN A 99 8.25 -14.74 -0.66
CA ASN A 99 6.87 -15.16 -0.90
C ASN A 99 5.90 -13.99 -1.06
N TRP A 100 4.71 -14.27 -1.60
CA TRP A 100 3.60 -13.32 -1.61
C TRP A 100 3.25 -12.89 -0.18
N THR A 101 3.33 -11.59 0.06
CA THR A 101 3.09 -10.97 1.37
C THR A 101 2.06 -9.86 1.24
N PHE A 102 1.01 -9.90 2.06
CA PHE A 102 -0.07 -8.93 2.08
C PHE A 102 0.06 -7.98 3.28
N PHE A 103 0.01 -6.69 3.01
CA PHE A 103 0.19 -5.64 4.02
C PHE A 103 -1.15 -4.96 4.32
N ASP A 104 -1.56 -4.92 5.59
CA ASP A 104 -2.68 -4.08 6.05
C ASP A 104 -2.23 -2.62 6.03
N ARG A 105 -2.41 -1.94 4.89
CA ARG A 105 -1.75 -0.66 4.57
C ARG A 105 -0.22 -0.75 4.53
N GLY A 106 0.41 0.23 3.90
CA GLY A 106 1.88 0.27 3.83
C GLY A 106 2.45 1.67 3.74
N LEU A 107 3.68 1.76 3.21
CA LEU A 107 4.39 3.04 3.01
C LEU A 107 3.55 4.03 2.21
N VAL A 108 2.77 3.54 1.24
CA VAL A 108 1.94 4.41 0.38
C VAL A 108 0.86 5.10 1.20
N ASP A 109 0.09 4.36 2.02
CA ASP A 109 -0.91 4.94 2.91
C ASP A 109 -0.29 5.95 3.89
N ALA A 110 0.85 5.61 4.47
CA ALA A 110 1.55 6.47 5.41
C ALA A 110 2.06 7.76 4.74
N ALA A 111 2.59 7.67 3.51
CA ALA A 111 3.00 8.83 2.72
C ALA A 111 1.80 9.71 2.33
N VAL A 112 0.64 9.11 2.01
CA VAL A 112 -0.60 9.86 1.73
C VAL A 112 -1.10 10.57 2.99
N ALA A 113 -1.03 9.93 4.16
CA ALA A 113 -1.34 10.58 5.43
C ALA A 113 -0.39 11.76 5.72
N LEU A 114 0.92 11.60 5.46
CA LEU A 114 1.91 12.67 5.62
C LEU A 114 1.65 13.83 4.66
N GLN A 115 1.32 13.54 3.39
CA GLN A 115 0.94 14.54 2.41
C GLN A 115 -0.28 15.34 2.89
N HIS A 116 -1.29 14.66 3.43
CA HIS A 116 -2.47 15.34 3.96
C HIS A 116 -2.12 16.25 5.15
N ALA A 117 -1.22 15.81 6.03
CA ALA A 117 -0.84 16.56 7.23
C ALA A 117 0.10 17.75 6.94
N THR A 118 0.93 17.67 5.91
CA THR A 118 2.07 18.60 5.71
C THR A 118 2.12 19.27 4.34
N GLY A 119 1.35 18.79 3.36
CA GLY A 119 1.44 19.21 1.96
C GLY A 119 2.64 18.65 1.19
N ARG A 120 3.56 17.91 1.83
CA ARG A 120 4.67 17.24 1.13
C ARG A 120 4.12 16.12 0.25
N ALA A 121 4.34 16.20 -1.07
CA ALA A 121 3.87 15.20 -2.01
C ALA A 121 4.34 13.78 -1.66
N ALA A 122 3.44 12.81 -1.73
CA ALA A 122 3.69 11.40 -1.45
C ALA A 122 4.75 10.82 -2.41
N SER A 123 4.78 11.27 -3.67
CA SER A 123 5.81 10.89 -4.65
C SER A 123 7.23 11.26 -4.18
N VAL A 124 7.40 12.43 -3.57
CA VAL A 124 8.69 12.88 -3.00
C VAL A 124 9.06 12.06 -1.78
N THR A 125 8.10 11.71 -0.94
CA THR A 125 8.31 10.86 0.24
C THR A 125 8.68 9.42 -0.15
N LEU A 126 8.08 8.91 -1.23
CA LEU A 126 8.26 7.53 -1.69
C LEU A 126 9.45 7.32 -2.62
N ALA A 127 10.08 8.40 -3.12
CA ALA A 127 11.10 8.34 -4.17
C ALA A 127 12.29 7.40 -3.87
N SER A 128 12.67 7.24 -2.59
CA SER A 128 13.77 6.38 -2.17
C SER A 128 13.37 4.93 -1.86
N PHE A 129 12.08 4.59 -1.97
CA PHE A 129 11.57 3.27 -1.61
C PHE A 129 11.24 2.45 -2.87
N PRO A 130 11.57 1.15 -2.91
CA PRO A 130 11.11 0.29 -3.99
C PRO A 130 9.56 0.26 -4.03
N ARG A 131 8.96 0.05 -5.20
CA ARG A 131 7.49 0.00 -5.33
C ARG A 131 6.90 -1.33 -4.84
N TYR A 132 5.68 -1.30 -4.30
CA TYR A 132 4.89 -2.50 -4.03
C TYR A 132 4.43 -3.15 -5.35
N TYR A 133 3.73 -4.27 -5.27
CA TYR A 133 3.01 -4.84 -6.40
C TYR A 133 2.10 -3.78 -7.02
N ARG A 134 1.96 -3.81 -8.35
CA ARG A 134 1.23 -2.79 -9.09
C ARG A 134 -0.25 -2.74 -8.70
N LEU A 135 -0.85 -3.91 -8.44
CA LEU A 135 -2.24 -4.01 -8.01
C LEU A 135 -2.35 -3.75 -6.50
N VAL A 136 -3.24 -2.86 -6.12
CA VAL A 136 -3.57 -2.54 -4.73
C VAL A 136 -5.04 -2.83 -4.50
N PHE A 137 -5.38 -3.58 -3.46
CA PHE A 137 -6.78 -3.94 -3.22
C PHE A 137 -7.38 -3.02 -2.17
N LEU A 138 -8.48 -2.35 -2.52
CA LEU A 138 -9.14 -1.38 -1.66
C LEU A 138 -10.45 -1.93 -1.11
N THR A 139 -10.63 -1.79 0.19
CA THR A 139 -11.90 -2.04 0.90
C THR A 139 -12.69 -0.74 1.03
N PRO A 140 -13.88 -0.62 0.38
CA PRO A 140 -14.76 0.52 0.56
C PRO A 140 -15.24 0.67 2.01
N PRO A 141 -15.63 1.89 2.44
CA PRO A 141 -16.34 2.11 3.69
C PRO A 141 -17.78 1.61 3.56
N TRP A 142 -18.01 0.29 3.63
CA TRP A 142 -19.36 -0.26 3.60
C TRP A 142 -20.08 0.06 4.93
N PRO A 143 -21.17 0.85 4.92
CA PRO A 143 -21.86 1.26 6.15
C PRO A 143 -22.30 0.07 7.01
N GLU A 144 -22.64 -1.06 6.40
CA GLU A 144 -23.24 -2.22 7.06
C GLU A 144 -22.24 -3.06 7.86
N ILE A 145 -20.94 -2.89 7.60
CA ILE A 145 -19.88 -3.51 8.42
C ILE A 145 -18.99 -2.46 9.08
N TYR A 146 -19.35 -1.18 8.97
CA TYR A 146 -18.64 -0.10 9.64
C TYR A 146 -18.89 -0.19 11.15
N VAL A 147 -18.01 -0.91 11.82
CA VAL A 147 -17.94 -0.91 13.27
C VAL A 147 -17.02 0.24 13.66
N ARG A 148 -17.51 1.13 14.54
CA ARG A 148 -16.63 2.12 15.20
C ARG A 148 -15.53 1.35 15.91
N ASP A 149 -14.33 1.49 15.39
CA ASP A 149 -13.16 0.87 15.96
C ASP A 149 -12.82 1.58 17.27
N ARG A 150 -12.65 0.83 18.37
CA ARG A 150 -12.28 1.41 19.66
C ARG A 150 -10.94 2.14 19.61
N GLU A 151 -10.09 1.80 18.65
CA GLU A 151 -8.76 2.41 18.46
C GLU A 151 -8.78 3.61 17.51
N ARG A 152 -9.87 3.84 16.76
CA ARG A 152 -10.02 4.98 15.83
C ARG A 152 -11.36 5.66 16.01
N GLN A 153 -11.33 6.84 16.60
CA GLN A 153 -12.48 7.71 16.83
C GLN A 153 -12.99 8.42 15.56
N HIS A 154 -12.76 7.85 14.37
CA HIS A 154 -13.14 8.53 13.14
C HIS A 154 -14.65 8.42 12.92
N ASP A 155 -15.26 9.50 12.45
CA ASP A 155 -16.64 9.43 11.98
C ASP A 155 -16.69 8.81 10.57
N MET A 156 -17.90 8.44 10.11
CA MET A 156 -18.07 7.81 8.80
C MET A 156 -17.62 8.73 7.65
N SER A 157 -17.79 10.05 7.80
CA SER A 157 -17.36 11.04 6.81
C SER A 157 -15.84 11.10 6.67
N GLU A 158 -15.10 11.06 7.76
CA GLU A 158 -13.63 10.99 7.76
C GLU A 158 -13.13 9.70 7.12
N ALA A 159 -13.80 8.59 7.39
CA ALA A 159 -13.53 7.30 6.76
C ALA A 159 -13.73 7.34 5.23
N VAL A 160 -14.80 7.98 4.75
CA VAL A 160 -15.06 8.20 3.32
C VAL A 160 -14.01 9.13 2.72
N ALA A 161 -13.71 10.25 3.37
CA ALA A 161 -12.72 11.23 2.89
C ALA A 161 -11.30 10.62 2.82
N GLU A 162 -10.92 9.80 3.79
CA GLU A 162 -9.66 9.05 3.76
C GLU A 162 -9.63 8.07 2.56
N TYR A 163 -10.71 7.32 2.38
CA TYR A 163 -10.83 6.36 1.29
C TYR A 163 -10.71 7.03 -0.09
N GLU A 164 -11.42 8.13 -0.32
CA GLU A 164 -11.37 8.89 -1.58
C GLU A 164 -9.95 9.41 -1.85
N ARG A 165 -9.29 9.95 -0.82
CA ARG A 165 -7.90 10.42 -0.91
C ARG A 165 -6.95 9.28 -1.32
N LEU A 166 -7.12 8.10 -0.75
CA LEU A 166 -6.30 6.93 -1.08
C LEU A 166 -6.53 6.49 -2.53
N VAL A 167 -7.78 6.41 -2.99
CA VAL A 167 -8.11 6.04 -4.38
C VAL A 167 -7.42 6.98 -5.38
N ILE A 168 -7.48 8.29 -5.12
CA ILE A 168 -6.82 9.29 -5.98
C ILE A 168 -5.31 9.12 -5.94
N ALA A 169 -4.72 9.08 -4.74
CA ALA A 169 -3.27 9.01 -4.58
C ALA A 169 -2.66 7.75 -5.18
N TYR A 170 -3.31 6.58 -5.06
CA TYR A 170 -2.80 5.36 -5.71
C TYR A 170 -2.72 5.51 -7.23
N ARG A 171 -3.73 6.13 -7.86
CA ARG A 171 -3.72 6.38 -9.31
C ARG A 171 -2.64 7.37 -9.72
N GLU A 172 -2.51 8.47 -8.99
CA GLU A 172 -1.47 9.49 -9.23
C GLU A 172 -0.05 8.95 -9.04
N LEU A 173 0.10 7.91 -8.22
CA LEU A 173 1.36 7.22 -7.98
C LEU A 173 1.58 6.05 -8.93
N ASP A 174 0.79 5.88 -10.01
CA ASP A 174 0.88 4.78 -10.99
C ASP A 174 0.64 3.37 -10.40
N TYR A 175 -0.19 3.26 -9.37
CA TYR A 175 -0.76 1.98 -8.93
C TYR A 175 -2.13 1.74 -9.56
N GLU A 176 -2.54 0.48 -9.61
CA GLU A 176 -3.85 0.06 -10.09
C GLU A 176 -4.74 -0.36 -8.90
N PRO A 177 -5.56 0.55 -8.37
CA PRO A 177 -6.47 0.21 -7.28
C PRO A 177 -7.62 -0.67 -7.79
N ILE A 178 -7.75 -1.86 -7.21
CA ILE A 178 -8.85 -2.80 -7.42
C ILE A 178 -9.79 -2.74 -6.22
N ILE A 179 -11.04 -2.38 -6.48
CA ILE A 179 -12.09 -2.34 -5.45
C ILE A 179 -12.50 -3.77 -5.15
N LEU A 180 -12.37 -4.20 -3.89
CA LEU A 180 -12.85 -5.53 -3.49
C LEU A 180 -14.39 -5.58 -3.51
N PRO A 181 -14.99 -6.67 -4.01
CA PRO A 181 -16.43 -6.84 -3.99
C PRO A 181 -16.94 -6.97 -2.55
N LYS A 182 -18.18 -6.54 -2.31
CA LYS A 182 -18.89 -6.76 -1.04
C LYS A 182 -19.40 -8.20 -1.00
N SER A 183 -18.50 -9.12 -0.69
CA SER A 183 -18.76 -10.57 -0.66
C SER A 183 -18.16 -11.19 0.62
N SER A 184 -18.29 -12.50 0.77
CA SER A 184 -17.68 -13.22 1.90
C SER A 184 -16.15 -13.05 1.92
N VAL A 185 -15.55 -13.28 3.08
CA VAL A 185 -14.08 -13.24 3.22
C VAL A 185 -13.41 -14.23 2.27
N ALA A 186 -13.92 -15.47 2.19
CA ALA A 186 -13.38 -16.50 1.31
C ALA A 186 -13.43 -16.09 -0.17
N GLU A 187 -14.54 -15.49 -0.62
CA GLU A 187 -14.66 -14.98 -1.99
C GLU A 187 -13.71 -13.82 -2.26
N ARG A 188 -13.56 -12.89 -1.31
CA ARG A 188 -12.59 -11.79 -1.43
C ARG A 188 -11.14 -12.30 -1.50
N SER A 189 -10.79 -13.31 -0.71
CA SER A 189 -9.46 -13.94 -0.79
C SER A 189 -9.22 -14.57 -2.15
N LEU A 190 -10.17 -15.37 -2.65
CA LEU A 190 -10.05 -15.99 -3.97
C LEU A 190 -9.96 -14.93 -5.07
N PHE A 191 -10.74 -13.86 -4.96
CA PHE A 191 -10.68 -12.72 -5.88
C PHE A 191 -9.31 -12.04 -5.85
N VAL A 192 -8.73 -11.77 -4.68
CA VAL A 192 -7.38 -11.20 -4.57
C VAL A 192 -6.35 -12.12 -5.24
N LEU A 193 -6.40 -13.42 -4.92
CA LEU A 193 -5.44 -14.40 -5.42
C LEU A 193 -5.54 -14.62 -6.94
N SER A 194 -6.74 -14.51 -7.52
CA SER A 194 -6.94 -14.66 -8.96
C SER A 194 -6.33 -13.51 -9.78
N HIS A 195 -5.89 -12.44 -9.14
CA HIS A 195 -5.24 -11.28 -9.78
C HIS A 195 -3.71 -11.29 -9.62
N LEU A 196 -3.14 -12.29 -8.94
CA LEU A 196 -1.69 -12.44 -8.81
C LEU A 196 -1.17 -13.33 -9.96
N ILE A 197 -0.03 -12.94 -10.54
CA ILE A 197 0.64 -13.62 -11.66
C ILE A 197 1.84 -14.40 -11.17
#